data_AF-A0A0D3J3F5-F1
#
_entry.id   AF-A0A0D3J3F5-F1
#
_cell.length_a   1.000
_cell.length_b   1.000
_cell.length_c   1.000
_cell.angle_alpha   90.00
_cell.angle_beta   90.00
_cell.angle_gamma   90.00
#
_symmetry.space_group_name_H-M   'P 1'
#
loop_
_entity.id
_entity.type
_entity.pdbx_description
1 polymer ?
#
loop_
_entity_poly.entity_id
_entity_poly.type
_entity_poly.pdbx_seq_one_letter_code
_entity_poly.pdbx_strand_id
1 'polypeptide(L)'
;MPTTRSEAFPVEGSDPKSNIDRYEKWGKKSAFGKPHSGSLGAADIVPAMEALRRTFASEHTFSKEWRVGQLHALRRLLREGNQELCDAMYEDLHKSAFEAYSTEMGLVEKEIETALSHLGEWMARHYTDTAALNTAARSYTVHDPLGVVLIMGPWNYPVQMCFAPLVGAIAGGNCALLKPGSYAPATSHVISRLVQQYLDPAAIVVAEGDREVTTALLDQRFDKIFFTGSGFVGKIILQAAAKHFTPCLLELGGKSPAIVDRSADLGHAARRLVWGTFINGGQTCIRPDFLLVHEAVAEPFLKLLKATIKEFYGADPQKSEWFGRCVNERAFKRLEAIVRGAPPSVVYSGGRTDAAERYIEPTVLDYGGDWRAFSSCEAMQDELFGPILPVCRYSDLEAVVSFVKALPTGKPLALYCFATDSAVVEDVKRRTTSGGLCINDCVMHIANHDLPFGGVGASGMGSYHAHRSFLAFTHEKAVLSRSPAVDEYTVLKPLLAARFPPYAPHKQFLVKLFGMWTFDKAVNVHRSPAVAVALLAYLAYYVATAYFGMRLAVTFE
;
A
#
# COMPACT_ATOMS: atom_id res chain seq x y z
N MET A 1 -0.28 -29.33 -42.92
CA MET A 1 0.72 -30.32 -42.43
C MET A 1 1.62 -29.60 -41.42
N PRO A 2 2.03 -30.26 -40.33
CA PRO A 2 1.52 -29.91 -39.00
C PRO A 2 2.40 -28.95 -38.19
N THR A 3 1.71 -28.38 -37.20
CA THR A 3 2.12 -27.55 -36.07
C THR A 3 3.30 -28.12 -35.27
N THR A 4 4.37 -27.33 -35.13
CA THR A 4 5.41 -27.59 -34.13
C THR A 4 5.07 -26.85 -32.84
N ARG A 5 4.85 -27.65 -31.79
CA ARG A 5 4.60 -27.24 -30.41
C ARG A 5 5.72 -26.32 -29.91
N SER A 6 5.35 -25.21 -29.29
CA SER A 6 6.20 -24.52 -28.32
C SER A 6 6.40 -25.47 -27.13
N GLU A 7 7.63 -25.89 -26.89
CA GLU A 7 8.00 -26.56 -25.65
C GLU A 7 7.83 -25.54 -24.51
N ALA A 8 6.77 -25.73 -23.73
CA ALA A 8 6.56 -25.01 -22.49
C ALA A 8 7.63 -25.44 -21.48
N PHE A 9 8.39 -24.48 -20.97
CA PHE A 9 9.25 -24.68 -19.82
C PHE A 9 8.42 -25.18 -18.64
N PRO A 10 8.82 -26.27 -17.95
CA PRO A 10 8.10 -26.73 -16.78
C PRO A 10 8.28 -25.70 -15.66
N VAL A 11 7.19 -25.02 -15.31
CA VAL A 11 7.08 -24.27 -14.07
C VAL A 11 6.94 -25.31 -12.96
N GLU A 12 8.05 -25.63 -12.28
CA GLU A 12 7.98 -26.33 -11.01
C GLU A 12 7.18 -25.46 -10.03
N GLY A 13 5.93 -25.87 -9.79
CA GLY A 13 5.07 -25.25 -8.79
C GLY A 13 5.70 -25.44 -7.41
N SER A 14 5.93 -24.34 -6.70
CA SER A 14 6.27 -24.37 -5.28
C SER A 14 5.10 -24.99 -4.50
N ASP A 15 5.27 -26.22 -4.01
CA ASP A 15 4.28 -26.91 -3.18
C ASP A 15 3.94 -26.07 -1.93
N PRO A 16 2.67 -25.66 -1.72
CA PRO A 16 2.23 -24.94 -0.53
C PRO A 16 2.56 -25.66 0.78
N LYS A 17 2.61 -27.01 0.81
CA LYS A 17 3.00 -27.77 2.01
C LYS A 17 4.48 -27.59 2.35
N SER A 18 5.36 -27.58 1.36
CA SER A 18 6.80 -27.36 1.55
C SER A 18 7.12 -25.97 2.14
N ASN A 19 6.24 -25.00 1.90
CA ASN A 19 6.36 -23.62 2.39
C ASN A 19 5.88 -23.46 3.84
N ILE A 20 4.87 -24.22 4.26
CA ILE A 20 4.43 -24.30 5.67
C ILE A 20 5.48 -25.05 6.51
N ASP A 21 6.02 -26.17 6.01
CA ASP A 21 7.12 -26.90 6.68
C ASP A 21 8.39 -26.05 6.84
N ARG A 22 8.64 -25.11 5.90
CA ARG A 22 9.72 -24.11 6.02
C ARG A 22 9.45 -23.08 7.11
N TYR A 23 8.18 -22.69 7.34
CA TYR A 23 7.79 -21.84 8.47
C TYR A 23 7.96 -22.56 9.81
N GLU A 24 7.66 -23.86 9.87
CA GLU A 24 7.86 -24.67 11.08
C GLU A 24 9.34 -24.87 11.42
N LYS A 25 10.23 -24.89 10.41
CA LYS A 25 11.69 -24.96 10.59
C LYS A 25 12.36 -23.61 10.89
N TRP A 26 11.65 -22.48 10.81
CA TRP A 26 12.19 -21.17 11.16
C TRP A 26 12.40 -21.03 12.68
N GLY A 27 13.66 -21.08 13.09
CA GLY A 27 14.25 -20.44 14.28
C GLY A 27 13.52 -20.61 15.61
N LYS A 28 13.94 -21.58 16.43
CA LYS A 28 13.52 -21.72 17.85
C LYS A 28 14.10 -20.66 18.80
N LYS A 29 14.89 -19.70 18.32
CA LYS A 29 15.47 -18.63 19.14
C LYS A 29 14.83 -17.30 18.74
N SER A 30 14.03 -16.75 19.64
CA SER A 30 13.43 -15.42 19.53
C SER A 30 14.54 -14.35 19.45
N ALA A 31 14.41 -13.40 18.53
CA ALA A 31 15.24 -12.19 18.50
C ALA A 31 14.89 -11.25 19.66
N PHE A 32 13.64 -11.30 20.14
CA PHE A 32 13.24 -10.66 21.37
C PHE A 32 13.69 -11.49 22.58
N GLY A 33 14.23 -10.80 23.59
CA GLY A 33 14.34 -11.32 24.95
C GLY A 33 12.97 -11.44 25.62
N LYS A 34 12.90 -11.31 26.95
CA LYS A 34 11.60 -11.17 27.62
C LYS A 34 10.92 -9.87 27.13
N PRO A 35 9.58 -9.85 26.94
CA PRO A 35 8.86 -8.63 26.59
C PRO A 35 9.18 -7.51 27.59
N HIS A 36 9.29 -6.26 27.11
CA HIS A 36 9.49 -5.13 28.02
C HIS A 36 8.23 -4.90 28.87
N SER A 37 8.39 -4.28 30.05
CA SER A 37 7.29 -4.00 30.98
C SER A 37 6.22 -3.15 30.28
N GLY A 38 5.07 -3.75 30.01
CA GLY A 38 3.93 -3.10 29.36
C GLY A 38 3.68 -3.48 27.89
N SER A 39 4.60 -4.23 27.27
CA SER A 39 4.35 -4.88 25.98
C SER A 39 3.58 -6.20 26.17
N LEU A 40 2.69 -6.52 25.23
CA LEU A 40 1.92 -7.77 25.26
C LEU A 40 2.76 -8.93 24.71
N GLY A 41 2.91 -10.00 25.50
CA GLY A 41 3.39 -11.29 25.03
C GLY A 41 2.26 -12.16 24.48
N ALA A 42 2.58 -13.38 24.05
CA ALA A 42 1.60 -14.28 23.43
C ALA A 42 0.43 -14.64 24.36
N ALA A 43 0.69 -14.76 25.67
CA ALA A 43 -0.33 -15.05 26.67
C ALA A 43 -1.31 -13.88 26.92
N ASP A 44 -0.88 -12.65 26.63
CA ASP A 44 -1.66 -11.44 26.91
C ASP A 44 -2.59 -11.05 25.74
N ILE A 45 -2.42 -11.68 24.57
CA ILE A 45 -3.15 -11.33 23.34
C ILE A 45 -4.67 -11.49 23.49
N VAL A 46 -5.13 -12.61 24.06
CA VAL A 46 -6.58 -12.86 24.20
C VAL A 46 -7.21 -11.84 25.17
N PRO A 47 -6.70 -11.64 26.40
CA PRO A 47 -7.20 -10.59 27.29
C PRO A 47 -7.19 -9.18 26.67
N ALA A 48 -6.11 -8.83 25.96
CA ALA A 48 -5.99 -7.53 25.31
C ALA A 48 -7.05 -7.34 24.21
N MET A 49 -7.28 -8.36 23.38
CA MET A 49 -8.32 -8.30 22.35
C MET A 49 -9.73 -8.14 22.94
N GLU A 50 -10.03 -8.82 24.03
CA GLU A 50 -11.31 -8.63 24.72
C GLU A 50 -11.46 -7.20 25.27
N ALA A 51 -10.39 -6.62 25.82
CA ALA A 51 -10.38 -5.25 26.30
C ALA A 51 -10.60 -4.24 25.17
N LEU A 52 -9.84 -4.36 24.06
CA LEU A 52 -9.98 -3.47 22.89
C LEU A 52 -11.40 -3.52 22.31
N ARG A 53 -12.01 -4.70 22.23
CA ARG A 53 -13.41 -4.83 21.78
C ARG A 53 -14.40 -4.14 22.71
N ARG A 54 -14.22 -4.25 24.03
CA ARG A 54 -15.06 -3.53 25.00
C ARG A 54 -14.91 -2.02 24.84
N THR A 55 -13.67 -1.53 24.70
CA THR A 55 -13.40 -0.11 24.45
C THR A 55 -14.09 0.37 23.17
N PHE A 56 -13.93 -0.37 22.06
CA PHE A 56 -14.58 -0.02 20.80
C PHE A 56 -16.11 -0.05 20.90
N ALA A 57 -16.69 -1.07 21.53
CA ALA A 57 -18.13 -1.21 21.71
C ALA A 57 -18.76 -0.12 22.60
N SER A 58 -17.95 0.54 23.45
CA SER A 58 -18.37 1.70 24.23
C SER A 58 -18.37 3.03 23.45
N GLU A 59 -18.00 2.98 22.16
CA GLU A 59 -17.86 4.15 21.26
C GLU A 59 -16.81 5.17 21.72
N HIS A 60 -15.92 4.78 22.63
CA HIS A 60 -14.88 5.62 23.23
C HIS A 60 -14.02 6.36 22.18
N THR A 61 -13.74 5.71 21.05
CA THR A 61 -12.88 6.22 19.97
C THR A 61 -13.63 7.05 18.91
N PHE A 62 -14.95 7.23 19.02
CA PHE A 62 -15.77 7.74 17.91
C PHE A 62 -15.69 9.25 17.74
N SER A 63 -15.57 9.99 18.86
CA SER A 63 -15.58 11.45 18.86
C SER A 63 -14.40 12.05 18.09
N LYS A 64 -14.63 13.20 17.43
CA LYS A 64 -13.55 13.92 16.74
C LYS A 64 -12.49 14.39 17.74
N GLU A 65 -12.91 14.75 18.94
CA GLU A 65 -12.08 15.23 20.04
C GLU A 65 -11.07 14.16 20.47
N TRP A 66 -11.51 12.90 20.63
CA TRP A 66 -10.60 11.79 20.94
C TRP A 66 -9.58 11.58 19.83
N ARG A 67 -10.02 11.55 18.56
CA ARG A 67 -9.14 11.35 17.39
C ARG A 67 -8.07 12.45 17.31
N VAL A 68 -8.46 13.72 17.44
CA VAL A 68 -7.54 14.87 17.47
C VAL A 68 -6.57 14.77 18.65
N GLY A 69 -7.07 14.41 19.83
CA GLY A 69 -6.25 14.21 21.02
C GLY A 69 -5.16 13.16 20.83
N GLN A 70 -5.51 12.00 20.26
CA GLN A 70 -4.55 10.93 19.98
C GLN A 70 -3.55 11.30 18.88
N LEU A 71 -3.97 12.01 17.82
CA LEU A 71 -3.05 12.51 16.79
C LEU A 71 -2.03 13.51 17.36
N HIS A 72 -2.47 14.41 18.25
CA HIS A 72 -1.56 15.30 18.97
C HIS A 72 -0.64 14.55 19.94
N ALA A 73 -1.12 13.50 20.60
CA ALA A 73 -0.31 12.66 21.47
C ALA A 73 0.76 11.89 20.68
N LEU A 74 0.43 11.34 19.51
CA LEU A 74 1.39 10.70 18.61
C LEU A 74 2.44 11.69 18.10
N ARG A 75 2.06 12.94 17.82
CA ARG A 75 3.03 14.00 17.47
C ARG A 75 3.98 14.31 18.63
N ARG A 76 3.48 14.35 19.87
CA ARG A 76 4.34 14.53 21.06
C ARG A 76 5.28 13.34 21.24
N LEU A 77 4.78 12.11 21.07
CA LEU A 77 5.57 10.89 21.10
C LEU A 77 6.79 10.99 20.15
N LEU A 78 6.57 11.37 18.90
CA LEU A 78 7.64 11.48 17.89
C LEU A 78 8.68 12.56 18.22
N ARG A 79 8.23 13.69 18.78
CA ARG A 79 9.10 14.83 19.08
C ARG A 79 9.90 14.63 20.36
N GLU A 80 9.25 14.18 21.42
CA GLU A 80 9.86 13.98 22.72
C GLU A 80 10.70 12.68 22.75
N GLY A 81 10.28 11.64 22.03
CA GLY A 81 11.01 10.39 21.87
C GLY A 81 12.01 10.35 20.70
N ASN A 82 12.24 11.48 20.01
CA ASN A 82 13.02 11.54 18.78
C ASN A 82 14.42 10.94 18.92
N GLN A 83 15.16 11.37 19.96
CA GLN A 83 16.52 10.92 20.20
C GLN A 83 16.56 9.42 20.48
N GLU A 84 15.66 8.92 21.33
CA GLU A 84 15.60 7.50 21.68
C GLU A 84 15.29 6.61 20.47
N LEU A 85 14.42 7.08 19.58
CA LEU A 85 14.11 6.39 18.32
C LEU A 85 15.30 6.40 17.37
N CYS A 86 16.03 7.52 17.25
CA CYS A 86 17.26 7.60 16.46
C CYS A 86 18.34 6.64 16.97
N ASP A 87 18.58 6.64 18.28
CA ASP A 87 19.60 5.80 18.91
C ASP A 87 19.29 4.31 18.71
N ALA A 88 18.02 3.92 18.89
CA ALA A 88 17.58 2.55 18.68
C ALA A 88 17.69 2.09 17.21
N MET A 89 17.35 2.96 16.25
CA MET A 89 17.53 2.65 14.82
C MET A 89 19.00 2.62 14.40
N TYR A 90 19.86 3.39 15.07
CA TYR A 90 21.30 3.30 14.86
C TYR A 90 21.83 1.95 15.37
N GLU A 91 21.35 1.46 16.50
CA GLU A 91 21.71 0.13 17.01
C GLU A 91 21.24 -1.00 16.07
N ASP A 92 19.98 -0.95 15.62
CA ASP A 92 19.39 -2.01 14.80
C ASP A 92 19.91 -2.01 13.35
N LEU A 93 20.04 -0.82 12.73
CA LEU A 93 20.22 -0.65 11.28
C LEU A 93 21.45 0.19 10.90
N HIS A 94 22.12 0.79 11.88
CA HIS A 94 23.17 1.80 11.66
C HIS A 94 22.66 3.00 10.87
N LYS A 95 21.39 3.34 11.05
CA LYS A 95 20.73 4.47 10.38
C LYS A 95 21.11 5.77 11.08
N SER A 96 21.73 6.70 10.35
CA SER A 96 22.11 8.02 10.89
C SER A 96 20.88 8.80 11.39
N ALA A 97 21.06 9.71 12.35
CA ALA A 97 19.96 10.50 12.90
C ALA A 97 19.22 11.32 11.82
N PHE A 98 19.94 11.87 10.85
CA PHE A 98 19.35 12.62 9.75
C PHE A 98 18.50 11.72 8.83
N GLU A 99 19.02 10.55 8.46
CA GLU A 99 18.27 9.58 7.65
C GLU A 99 17.06 9.04 8.41
N ALA A 100 17.22 8.72 9.70
CA ALA A 100 16.13 8.32 10.58
C ALA A 100 15.02 9.38 10.61
N TYR A 101 15.35 10.65 10.86
CA TYR A 101 14.33 11.70 10.87
C TYR A 101 13.64 11.86 9.51
N SER A 102 14.42 11.97 8.43
CA SER A 102 13.89 12.27 7.10
C SER A 102 13.10 11.13 6.46
N THR A 103 13.43 9.88 6.77
CA THR A 103 12.76 8.69 6.21
C THR A 103 11.74 8.06 7.14
N GLU A 104 11.70 8.48 8.42
CA GLU A 104 10.81 7.91 9.42
C GLU A 104 9.91 8.99 10.03
N MET A 105 10.41 9.72 11.03
CA MET A 105 9.59 10.60 11.87
C MET A 105 8.97 11.75 11.07
N GLY A 106 9.73 12.40 10.19
CA GLY A 106 9.24 13.53 9.41
C GLY A 106 8.08 13.18 8.47
N LEU A 107 8.07 11.96 7.94
CA LEU A 107 6.95 11.45 7.13
C LEU A 107 5.70 11.23 8.00
N VAL A 108 5.84 10.63 9.17
CA VAL A 108 4.71 10.45 10.11
C VAL A 108 4.20 11.80 10.63
N GLU A 109 5.08 12.76 10.92
CA GLU A 109 4.67 14.11 11.32
C GLU A 109 3.80 14.76 10.23
N LYS A 110 4.14 14.55 8.95
CA LYS A 110 3.36 15.07 7.83
C LYS A 110 2.00 14.37 7.67
N GLU A 111 1.96 13.05 7.88
CA GLU A 111 0.70 12.28 7.95
C GLU A 111 -0.23 12.85 9.03
N ILE A 112 0.31 13.07 10.24
CA ILE A 112 -0.44 13.63 11.37
C ILE A 112 -0.96 15.04 11.05
N GLU A 113 -0.12 15.91 10.49
CA GLU A 113 -0.52 17.27 10.11
C GLU A 113 -1.66 17.24 9.08
N THR A 114 -1.54 16.39 8.07
CA THR A 114 -2.55 16.23 7.01
C THR A 114 -3.86 15.72 7.61
N ALA A 115 -3.80 14.71 8.46
CA ALA A 115 -4.98 14.20 9.16
C ALA A 115 -5.65 15.27 10.03
N LEU A 116 -4.90 15.99 10.86
CA LEU A 116 -5.43 17.07 11.70
C LEU A 116 -6.12 18.18 10.87
N SER A 117 -5.55 18.52 9.73
CA SER A 117 -6.05 19.59 8.86
C SER A 117 -7.37 19.23 8.18
N HIS A 118 -7.54 17.95 7.79
CA HIS A 118 -8.67 17.50 6.99
C HIS A 118 -9.67 16.58 7.71
N LEU A 119 -9.41 16.16 8.95
CA LEU A 119 -10.24 15.18 9.66
C LEU A 119 -11.74 15.57 9.71
N GLY A 120 -12.04 16.86 9.89
CA GLY A 120 -13.42 17.33 9.89
C GLY A 120 -14.14 17.13 8.56
N GLU A 121 -13.42 17.29 7.45
CA GLU A 121 -13.91 17.05 6.09
C GLU A 121 -14.10 15.56 5.84
N TRP A 122 -13.11 14.74 6.19
CA TRP A 122 -13.14 13.29 5.99
C TRP A 122 -14.27 12.60 6.77
N MET A 123 -14.62 13.12 7.94
CA MET A 123 -15.72 12.60 8.77
C MET A 123 -17.11 13.11 8.33
N ALA A 124 -17.19 14.08 7.40
CA ALA A 124 -18.44 14.68 7.01
C ALA A 124 -19.30 13.72 6.14
N ARG A 125 -20.57 14.08 5.95
CA ARG A 125 -21.42 13.41 4.96
C ARG A 125 -21.01 13.84 3.57
N HIS A 126 -20.76 12.89 2.69
CA HIS A 126 -20.47 13.16 1.28
C HIS A 126 -21.72 12.92 0.44
N TYR A 127 -22.42 13.98 0.07
CA TYR A 127 -23.63 13.89 -0.76
C TYR A 127 -23.28 13.57 -2.22
N THR A 128 -24.07 12.71 -2.84
CA THR A 128 -23.95 12.33 -4.25
C THR A 128 -25.30 12.44 -4.94
N ASP A 129 -25.29 12.45 -6.27
CA ASP A 129 -26.52 12.53 -7.06
C ASP A 129 -27.43 11.34 -6.77
N THR A 130 -28.71 11.64 -6.49
CA THR A 130 -29.75 10.62 -6.34
C THR A 130 -30.27 10.22 -7.73
N ALA A 131 -30.18 8.95 -8.09
CA ALA A 131 -30.77 8.44 -9.32
C ALA A 131 -32.26 8.78 -9.42
N ALA A 132 -32.77 9.07 -10.61
CA ALA A 132 -34.17 9.46 -10.83
C ALA A 132 -35.19 8.41 -10.34
N LEU A 133 -34.82 7.12 -10.32
CA LEU A 133 -35.62 6.05 -9.71
C LEU A 133 -35.87 6.26 -8.21
N ASN A 134 -35.01 7.03 -7.55
CA ASN A 134 -35.06 7.41 -6.15
C ASN A 134 -35.40 8.90 -5.97
N THR A 135 -36.07 9.54 -6.94
CA THR A 135 -36.47 10.95 -6.82
C THR A 135 -37.15 11.21 -5.46
N ALA A 136 -36.89 12.39 -4.88
CA ALA A 136 -37.26 12.78 -3.51
C ALA A 136 -36.48 12.12 -2.36
N ALA A 137 -35.52 11.24 -2.63
CA ALA A 137 -34.53 10.80 -1.65
C ALA A 137 -33.23 11.62 -1.73
N ARG A 138 -32.45 11.59 -0.66
CA ARG A 138 -31.07 12.10 -0.60
C ARG A 138 -30.11 10.93 -0.49
N SER A 139 -29.14 10.87 -1.39
CA SER A 139 -28.04 9.91 -1.35
C SER A 139 -26.78 10.57 -0.78
N TYR A 140 -26.14 9.93 0.18
CA TYR A 140 -24.84 10.35 0.70
C TYR A 140 -24.07 9.15 1.27
N THR A 141 -22.76 9.29 1.43
CA THR A 141 -21.93 8.33 2.16
C THR A 141 -21.49 8.90 3.50
N VAL A 142 -21.25 8.00 4.45
CA VAL A 142 -20.61 8.27 5.75
C VAL A 142 -19.53 7.22 6.01
N HIS A 143 -18.52 7.58 6.79
CA HIS A 143 -17.41 6.69 7.11
C HIS A 143 -17.52 6.18 8.55
N ASP A 144 -17.88 4.91 8.70
CA ASP A 144 -17.92 4.24 10.00
C ASP A 144 -16.54 3.65 10.34
N PRO A 145 -16.08 3.71 11.61
CA PRO A 145 -14.93 2.93 12.06
C PRO A 145 -15.14 1.43 11.81
N LEU A 146 -14.07 0.69 11.51
CA LEU A 146 -14.14 -0.75 11.27
C LEU A 146 -14.26 -1.55 12.58
N GLY A 147 -13.49 -1.17 13.60
CA GLY A 147 -13.43 -1.92 14.86
C GLY A 147 -12.05 -1.96 15.50
N VAL A 148 -11.57 -3.17 15.77
CA VAL A 148 -10.21 -3.43 16.23
C VAL A 148 -9.35 -3.82 15.03
N VAL A 149 -8.32 -3.03 14.76
CA VAL A 149 -7.43 -3.23 13.62
C VAL A 149 -6.05 -3.72 14.08
N LEU A 150 -5.44 -4.61 13.30
CA LEU A 150 -4.08 -5.07 13.50
C LEU A 150 -3.16 -4.34 12.52
N ILE A 151 -2.09 -3.72 13.03
CA ILE A 151 -1.04 -3.10 12.21
C ILE A 151 0.27 -3.84 12.48
N MET A 152 0.78 -4.54 11.47
CA MET A 152 2.03 -5.28 11.53
C MET A 152 3.10 -4.55 10.72
N GLY A 153 3.96 -3.81 11.43
CA GLY A 153 5.07 -3.08 10.82
C GLY A 153 6.29 -3.99 10.55
N PRO A 154 7.09 -3.69 9.51
CA PRO A 154 8.34 -4.38 9.24
C PRO A 154 9.48 -3.76 10.07
N TRP A 155 10.69 -4.25 9.85
CA TRP A 155 11.89 -3.85 10.60
C TRP A 155 12.74 -2.79 9.89
N ASN A 156 12.55 -2.54 8.60
CA ASN A 156 13.46 -1.73 7.79
C ASN A 156 13.18 -0.23 7.87
N TYR A 157 11.90 0.14 8.00
CA TYR A 157 11.46 1.46 8.42
C TYR A 157 10.51 1.35 9.62
N PRO A 158 11.03 0.94 10.79
CA PRO A 158 10.22 0.41 11.89
C PRO A 158 9.29 1.46 12.51
N VAL A 159 9.60 2.75 12.39
CA VAL A 159 8.80 3.83 12.98
C VAL A 159 7.73 4.29 11.99
N GLN A 160 8.12 4.67 10.76
CA GLN A 160 7.19 5.13 9.73
C GLN A 160 6.13 4.08 9.41
N MET A 161 6.54 2.83 9.20
CA MET A 161 5.62 1.79 8.76
C MET A 161 4.76 1.21 9.91
N CYS A 162 5.06 1.56 11.16
CA CYS A 162 4.13 1.33 12.28
C CYS A 162 3.16 2.51 12.44
N PHE A 163 3.65 3.74 12.39
CA PHE A 163 2.85 4.91 12.80
C PHE A 163 2.08 5.59 11.67
N ALA A 164 2.55 5.58 10.42
CA ALA A 164 1.77 6.10 9.29
C ALA A 164 0.41 5.39 9.12
N PRO A 165 0.30 4.05 9.13
CA PRO A 165 -1.00 3.39 9.14
C PRO A 165 -1.79 3.65 10.44
N LEU A 166 -1.12 3.81 11.59
CA LEU A 166 -1.79 4.14 12.85
C LEU A 166 -2.48 5.51 12.80
N VAL A 167 -1.89 6.51 12.13
CA VAL A 167 -2.54 7.80 11.88
C VAL A 167 -3.89 7.60 11.20
N GLY A 168 -3.94 6.75 10.16
CA GLY A 168 -5.18 6.37 9.49
C GLY A 168 -6.17 5.65 10.39
N ALA A 169 -5.71 4.70 11.20
CA ALA A 169 -6.55 3.96 12.12
C ALA A 169 -7.19 4.87 13.20
N ILE A 170 -6.41 5.79 13.78
CA ILE A 170 -6.87 6.81 14.73
C ILE A 170 -7.85 7.76 14.03
N ALA A 171 -7.49 8.30 12.87
CA ALA A 171 -8.36 9.18 12.09
C ALA A 171 -9.68 8.51 11.72
N GLY A 172 -9.66 7.19 11.46
CA GLY A 172 -10.84 6.36 11.21
C GLY A 172 -11.66 6.03 12.46
N GLY A 173 -11.15 6.31 13.67
CA GLY A 173 -11.84 6.05 14.94
C GLY A 173 -11.76 4.60 15.44
N ASN A 174 -10.72 3.86 15.04
CA ASN A 174 -10.54 2.45 15.40
C ASN A 174 -9.75 2.28 16.71
N CYS A 175 -9.95 1.13 17.37
CA CYS A 175 -8.96 0.60 18.30
C CYS A 175 -7.85 -0.11 17.50
N ALA A 176 -6.60 -0.05 17.94
CA ALA A 176 -5.46 -0.58 17.21
C ALA A 176 -4.56 -1.46 18.08
N LEU A 177 -4.14 -2.60 17.54
CA LEU A 177 -3.04 -3.40 18.07
C LEU A 177 -1.86 -3.30 17.11
N LEU A 178 -0.73 -2.81 17.62
CA LEU A 178 0.51 -2.70 16.87
C LEU A 178 1.40 -3.93 17.11
N LYS A 179 1.96 -4.47 16.04
CA LYS A 179 3.05 -5.45 16.08
C LYS A 179 4.26 -4.85 15.33
N PRO A 180 5.24 -4.26 16.04
CA PRO A 180 6.51 -3.80 15.45
C PRO A 180 7.40 -4.93 14.91
N GLY A 181 8.27 -4.61 13.96
CA GLY A 181 9.11 -5.60 13.27
C GLY A 181 10.14 -6.28 14.18
N SER A 182 10.14 -7.61 14.22
CA SER A 182 10.98 -8.39 15.12
C SER A 182 12.49 -8.34 14.91
N TYR A 183 12.93 -7.90 13.73
CA TYR A 183 14.35 -7.81 13.43
C TYR A 183 14.95 -6.44 13.78
N ALA A 184 14.16 -5.51 14.33
CA ALA A 184 14.61 -4.26 14.91
C ALA A 184 14.18 -4.18 16.39
N PRO A 185 14.72 -5.03 17.27
CA PRO A 185 14.25 -5.17 18.64
C PRO A 185 14.50 -3.91 19.49
N ALA A 186 15.61 -3.19 19.31
CA ALA A 186 15.86 -1.97 20.07
C ALA A 186 14.78 -0.92 19.75
N THR A 187 14.47 -0.75 18.47
CA THR A 187 13.44 0.20 18.02
C THR A 187 12.05 -0.25 18.42
N SER A 188 11.75 -1.55 18.36
CA SER A 188 10.47 -2.11 18.80
C SER A 188 10.19 -1.85 20.28
N HIS A 189 11.20 -2.01 21.13
CA HIS A 189 11.09 -1.75 22.56
C HIS A 189 10.82 -0.27 22.85
N VAL A 190 11.50 0.64 22.15
CA VAL A 190 11.25 2.09 22.26
C VAL A 190 9.84 2.42 21.79
N ILE A 191 9.39 1.88 20.65
CA ILE A 191 8.01 2.05 20.16
C ILE A 191 7.00 1.59 21.22
N SER A 192 7.19 0.40 21.80
CA SER A 192 6.24 -0.15 22.77
C SER A 192 6.12 0.72 24.02
N ARG A 193 7.26 1.14 24.58
CA ARG A 193 7.31 2.00 25.77
C ARG A 193 6.66 3.36 25.50
N LEU A 194 7.02 3.98 24.38
CA LEU A 194 6.51 5.30 24.00
C LEU A 194 5.00 5.26 23.70
N VAL A 195 4.49 4.24 23.01
CA VAL A 195 3.05 4.10 22.77
C VAL A 195 2.29 4.01 24.10
N GLN A 196 2.78 3.20 25.03
CA GLN A 196 2.16 3.07 26.36
C GLN A 196 2.17 4.38 27.16
N GLN A 197 3.21 5.20 27.00
CA GLN A 197 3.36 6.46 27.73
C GLN A 197 2.46 7.58 27.18
N TYR A 198 2.27 7.64 25.86
CA TYR A 198 1.63 8.81 25.21
C TYR A 198 0.21 8.54 24.72
N LEU A 199 -0.09 7.32 24.28
CA LEU A 199 -1.37 6.99 23.65
C LEU A 199 -2.33 6.34 24.64
N ASP A 200 -3.62 6.34 24.29
CA ASP A 200 -4.67 5.75 25.12
C ASP A 200 -4.53 4.22 25.24
N PRO A 201 -4.14 3.69 26.41
CA PRO A 201 -3.87 2.26 26.57
C PRO A 201 -5.14 1.40 26.52
N ALA A 202 -6.33 2.01 26.60
CA ALA A 202 -7.58 1.27 26.44
C ALA A 202 -7.90 0.98 24.97
N ALA A 203 -7.33 1.76 24.04
CA ALA A 203 -7.66 1.70 22.62
C ALA A 203 -6.47 1.37 21.71
N ILE A 204 -5.23 1.62 22.16
CA ILE A 204 -4.01 1.43 21.38
C ILE A 204 -2.99 0.68 22.23
N VAL A 205 -2.65 -0.54 21.80
CA VAL A 205 -1.71 -1.42 22.52
C VAL A 205 -0.65 -2.00 21.58
N VAL A 206 0.46 -2.47 22.15
CA VAL A 206 1.59 -3.02 21.39
C VAL A 206 1.88 -4.45 21.85
N ALA A 207 2.07 -5.34 20.88
CA ALA A 207 2.53 -6.70 21.12
C ALA A 207 3.93 -6.89 20.53
N GLU A 208 4.87 -7.28 21.38
CA GLU A 208 6.27 -7.54 21.00
C GLU A 208 6.53 -9.04 20.99
N GLY A 209 7.22 -9.50 19.94
CA GLY A 209 7.60 -10.90 19.83
C GLY A 209 7.62 -11.41 18.40
N ASP A 210 8.09 -12.64 18.25
CA ASP A 210 8.30 -13.27 16.95
C ASP A 210 7.09 -14.09 16.52
N ARG A 211 7.30 -15.39 16.36
CA ARG A 211 6.36 -16.36 15.79
C ARG A 211 5.19 -16.61 16.73
N GLU A 212 5.44 -16.81 18.02
CA GLU A 212 4.41 -17.15 19.01
C GLU A 212 3.37 -16.04 19.15
N VAL A 213 3.82 -14.78 19.24
CA VAL A 213 2.94 -13.60 19.27
C VAL A 213 2.20 -13.43 17.95
N THR A 214 2.90 -13.57 16.82
CA THR A 214 2.27 -13.45 15.50
C THR A 214 1.18 -14.52 15.30
N THR A 215 1.43 -15.77 15.70
CA THR A 215 0.43 -16.84 15.65
C THR A 215 -0.74 -16.54 16.56
N ALA A 216 -0.48 -16.16 17.82
CA ALA A 216 -1.55 -15.81 18.77
C ALA A 216 -2.43 -14.67 18.26
N LEU A 217 -1.83 -13.65 17.62
CA LEU A 217 -2.55 -12.55 16.97
C LEU A 217 -3.40 -13.05 15.79
N LEU A 218 -2.83 -13.84 14.88
CA LEU A 218 -3.53 -14.30 13.68
C LEU A 218 -4.67 -15.30 13.97
N ASP A 219 -4.75 -15.85 15.18
CA ASP A 219 -5.90 -16.62 15.65
C ASP A 219 -7.04 -15.75 16.22
N GLN A 220 -6.83 -14.44 16.35
CA GLN A 220 -7.86 -13.49 16.76
C GLN A 220 -8.61 -12.90 15.56
N ARG A 221 -9.88 -12.56 15.77
CA ARG A 221 -10.67 -11.82 14.78
C ARG A 221 -10.29 -10.33 14.79
N PHE A 222 -9.80 -9.80 13.69
CA PHE A 222 -9.67 -8.35 13.50
C PHE A 222 -10.71 -7.85 12.50
N ASP A 223 -11.04 -6.57 12.59
CA ASP A 223 -11.93 -5.90 11.63
C ASP A 223 -11.14 -5.37 10.41
N LYS A 224 -9.82 -5.26 10.54
CA LYS A 224 -8.85 -5.03 9.45
C LYS A 224 -7.47 -5.56 9.86
N ILE A 225 -6.73 -6.14 8.91
CA ILE A 225 -5.29 -6.40 9.07
C ILE A 225 -4.53 -5.54 8.06
N PHE A 226 -3.63 -4.70 8.55
CA PHE A 226 -2.62 -3.99 7.77
C PHE A 226 -1.27 -4.66 7.99
N PHE A 227 -0.62 -5.07 6.91
CA PHE A 227 0.68 -5.73 6.98
C PHE A 227 1.63 -5.18 5.94
N THR A 228 2.85 -4.87 6.39
CA THR A 228 3.98 -4.62 5.50
C THR A 228 5.05 -5.68 5.71
N GLY A 229 5.53 -6.30 4.63
CA GLY A 229 6.59 -7.30 4.72
C GLY A 229 6.71 -8.20 3.48
N SER A 230 7.11 -9.46 3.68
CA SER A 230 7.36 -10.37 2.56
C SER A 230 6.08 -10.99 2.01
N GLY A 231 6.08 -11.29 0.69
CA GLY A 231 4.94 -11.95 0.06
C GLY A 231 4.63 -13.34 0.63
N PHE A 232 5.64 -14.03 1.16
CA PHE A 232 5.45 -15.29 1.88
C PHE A 232 4.59 -15.11 3.15
N VAL A 233 4.92 -14.14 4.01
CA VAL A 233 4.13 -13.86 5.22
C VAL A 233 2.76 -13.26 4.85
N GLY A 234 2.68 -12.45 3.80
CA GLY A 234 1.41 -11.93 3.28
C GLY A 234 0.40 -13.04 2.94
N LYS A 235 0.86 -14.16 2.38
CA LYS A 235 0.00 -15.34 2.12
C LYS A 235 -0.51 -15.98 3.41
N ILE A 236 0.34 -16.09 4.44
CA ILE A 236 -0.05 -16.62 5.77
C ILE A 236 -1.14 -15.74 6.39
N ILE A 237 -0.98 -14.42 6.29
CA ILE A 237 -1.95 -13.45 6.80
C ILE A 237 -3.29 -13.57 6.08
N LEU A 238 -3.30 -13.67 4.75
CA LEU A 238 -4.54 -13.88 4.00
C LEU A 238 -5.26 -15.17 4.40
N GLN A 239 -4.51 -16.26 4.62
CA GLN A 239 -5.07 -17.53 5.08
C GLN A 239 -5.71 -17.41 6.48
N ALA A 240 -5.08 -16.68 7.39
CA ALA A 240 -5.63 -16.41 8.71
C ALA A 240 -6.87 -15.49 8.63
N ALA A 241 -6.78 -14.40 7.88
CA ALA A 241 -7.86 -13.42 7.69
C ALA A 241 -9.12 -14.05 7.08
N ALA A 242 -8.97 -15.02 6.18
CA ALA A 242 -10.07 -15.72 5.54
C ALA A 242 -10.99 -16.45 6.53
N LYS A 243 -10.48 -16.88 7.70
CA LYS A 243 -11.28 -17.52 8.77
C LYS A 243 -12.38 -16.60 9.30
N HIS A 244 -12.21 -15.29 9.19
CA HIS A 244 -13.08 -14.27 9.78
C HIS A 244 -13.63 -13.26 8.77
N PHE A 245 -13.38 -13.46 7.47
CA PHE A 245 -13.66 -12.48 6.41
C PHE A 245 -13.03 -11.11 6.69
N THR A 246 -11.86 -11.11 7.33
CA THR A 246 -11.16 -9.87 7.69
C THR A 246 -10.54 -9.25 6.43
N PRO A 247 -10.88 -8.00 6.06
CA PRO A 247 -10.22 -7.32 4.97
C PRO A 247 -8.75 -7.10 5.30
N CYS A 248 -7.88 -7.24 4.30
CA CYS A 248 -6.44 -6.99 4.43
C CYS A 248 -6.01 -5.78 3.61
N LEU A 249 -4.94 -5.12 4.04
CA LEU A 249 -4.11 -4.25 3.20
C LEU A 249 -2.69 -4.79 3.32
N LEU A 250 -2.10 -5.18 2.20
CA LEU A 250 -0.79 -5.81 2.15
C LEU A 250 0.17 -4.95 1.33
N GLU A 251 1.19 -4.44 1.98
CA GLU A 251 2.31 -3.74 1.37
C GLU A 251 3.50 -4.70 1.28
N LEU A 252 3.77 -5.23 0.08
CA LEU A 252 4.77 -6.27 -0.12
C LEU A 252 5.93 -5.76 -1.00
N GLY A 253 6.97 -6.57 -1.12
CA GLY A 253 8.15 -6.24 -1.91
C GLY A 253 8.06 -6.65 -3.37
N GLY A 254 9.23 -6.71 -4.00
CA GLY A 254 9.42 -7.18 -5.36
C GLY A 254 10.70 -6.60 -5.97
N LYS A 255 11.00 -6.96 -7.21
CA LYS A 255 12.18 -6.41 -7.89
C LYS A 255 11.80 -5.18 -8.68
N SER A 256 11.97 -4.00 -8.09
CA SER A 256 11.62 -2.72 -8.72
C SER A 256 12.66 -2.34 -9.79
N PRO A 257 12.31 -2.33 -11.09
CA PRO A 257 13.25 -1.99 -12.16
C PRO A 257 13.54 -0.50 -12.23
N ALA A 258 14.79 -0.16 -12.54
CA ALA A 258 15.15 1.16 -13.07
C ALA A 258 15.60 1.06 -14.53
N ILE A 259 15.01 1.89 -15.38
CA ILE A 259 15.30 1.98 -16.80
C ILE A 259 16.00 3.33 -17.04
N VAL A 260 17.18 3.31 -17.64
CA VAL A 260 17.92 4.51 -18.06
C VAL A 260 18.03 4.51 -19.57
N ASP A 261 17.27 5.40 -20.20
CA ASP A 261 17.25 5.58 -21.63
C ASP A 261 18.45 6.39 -22.15
N ARG A 262 18.76 6.26 -23.44
CA ARG A 262 19.81 7.06 -24.10
C ARG A 262 19.57 8.57 -24.03
N SER A 263 18.32 9.01 -23.86
CA SER A 263 17.94 10.42 -23.72
C SER A 263 18.06 10.96 -22.29
N ALA A 264 18.40 10.13 -21.31
CA ALA A 264 18.46 10.53 -19.91
C ALA A 264 19.56 11.55 -19.62
N ASP A 265 19.30 12.47 -18.69
CA ASP A 265 20.37 13.21 -18.01
C ASP A 265 21.11 12.24 -17.07
N LEU A 266 22.30 11.82 -17.50
CA LEU A 266 23.08 10.78 -16.81
C LEU A 266 23.60 11.25 -15.44
N GLY A 267 23.97 12.52 -15.29
CA GLY A 267 24.47 13.05 -14.02
C GLY A 267 23.35 13.10 -12.98
N HIS A 268 22.19 13.60 -13.39
CA HIS A 268 20.98 13.61 -12.57
C HIS A 268 20.52 12.19 -12.20
N ALA A 269 20.45 11.29 -13.17
CA ALA A 269 20.04 9.90 -12.96
C ALA A 269 20.98 9.18 -12.00
N ALA A 270 22.30 9.38 -12.12
CA ALA A 270 23.28 8.69 -11.28
C ALA A 270 23.13 9.07 -9.80
N ARG A 271 22.97 10.37 -9.50
CA ARG A 271 22.74 10.86 -8.12
C ARG A 271 21.51 10.25 -7.49
N ARG A 272 20.39 10.27 -8.21
CA ARG A 272 19.10 9.78 -7.70
C ARG A 272 19.11 8.27 -7.53
N LEU A 273 19.62 7.53 -8.52
CA LEU A 273 19.72 6.07 -8.44
C LEU A 273 20.65 5.62 -7.32
N VAL A 274 21.84 6.21 -7.16
CA VAL A 274 22.74 5.85 -6.06
C VAL A 274 22.08 6.13 -4.70
N TRP A 275 21.43 7.27 -4.52
CA TRP A 275 20.69 7.55 -3.28
C TRP A 275 19.59 6.51 -3.04
N GLY A 276 18.66 6.33 -3.98
CA GLY A 276 17.52 5.43 -3.80
C GLY A 276 17.88 3.94 -3.72
N THR A 277 19.00 3.51 -4.33
CA THR A 277 19.48 2.13 -4.30
C THR A 277 20.14 1.76 -2.98
N PHE A 278 20.84 2.72 -2.35
CA PHE A 278 21.69 2.46 -1.18
C PHE A 278 21.21 3.10 0.12
N ILE A 279 20.16 3.93 0.10
CA ILE A 279 19.47 4.38 1.32
C ILE A 279 19.11 3.19 2.21
N ASN A 280 19.27 3.32 3.52
CA ASN A 280 19.07 2.26 4.50
C ASN A 280 19.89 0.98 4.22
N GLY A 281 21.07 1.13 3.60
CA GLY A 281 21.88 0.01 3.13
C GLY A 281 21.21 -0.81 2.02
N GLY A 282 20.28 -0.22 1.28
CA GLY A 282 19.46 -0.89 0.26
C GLY A 282 18.33 -1.76 0.82
N GLN A 283 17.93 -1.58 2.08
CA GLN A 283 16.85 -2.36 2.72
C GLN A 283 15.50 -1.66 2.56
N THR A 284 15.04 -1.51 1.31
CA THR A 284 13.86 -0.70 0.97
C THR A 284 13.05 -1.35 -0.14
N CYS A 285 11.76 -1.61 0.08
CA CYS A 285 10.88 -2.31 -0.88
C CYS A 285 10.75 -1.57 -2.24
N ILE A 286 10.89 -0.24 -2.19
CA ILE A 286 10.84 0.64 -3.37
C ILE A 286 12.24 1.06 -3.85
N ARG A 287 13.34 0.44 -3.41
CA ARG A 287 14.65 0.76 -4.01
C ARG A 287 14.67 0.37 -5.49
N PRO A 288 15.45 1.03 -6.35
CA PRO A 288 15.88 0.44 -7.61
C PRO A 288 16.63 -0.85 -7.33
N ASP A 289 16.00 -1.99 -7.63
CA ASP A 289 16.52 -3.31 -7.28
C ASP A 289 17.49 -3.83 -8.34
N PHE A 290 17.24 -3.48 -9.60
CA PHE A 290 18.14 -3.71 -10.73
C PHE A 290 18.03 -2.59 -11.75
N LEU A 291 19.07 -2.46 -12.58
CA LEU A 291 19.20 -1.40 -13.58
C LEU A 291 19.25 -1.98 -14.99
N LEU A 292 18.41 -1.44 -15.88
CA LEU A 292 18.45 -1.64 -17.31
C LEU A 292 18.88 -0.33 -17.96
N VAL A 293 20.08 -0.28 -18.53
CA VAL A 293 20.66 0.94 -19.12
C VAL A 293 20.85 0.79 -20.61
N HIS A 294 20.50 1.80 -21.40
CA HIS A 294 20.67 1.76 -22.83
C HIS A 294 22.17 1.69 -23.17
N GLU A 295 22.57 0.77 -24.06
CA GLU A 295 23.98 0.44 -24.35
C GLU A 295 24.82 1.67 -24.75
N ALA A 296 24.24 2.57 -25.55
CA ALA A 296 24.85 3.81 -26.00
C ALA A 296 25.33 4.74 -24.88
N VAL A 297 24.75 4.64 -23.68
CA VAL A 297 25.09 5.48 -22.52
C VAL A 297 25.61 4.69 -21.31
N ALA A 298 25.69 3.36 -21.41
CA ALA A 298 26.03 2.49 -20.28
C ALA A 298 27.41 2.80 -19.67
N GLU A 299 28.45 2.89 -20.49
CA GLU A 299 29.82 3.15 -20.03
C GLU A 299 29.99 4.49 -19.28
N PRO A 300 29.58 5.65 -19.84
CA PRO A 300 29.65 6.90 -19.10
C PRO A 300 28.74 6.89 -17.86
N PHE A 301 27.59 6.23 -17.92
CA PHE A 301 26.68 6.15 -16.78
C PHE A 301 27.24 5.35 -15.61
N LEU A 302 27.83 4.17 -15.85
CA LEU A 302 28.44 3.35 -14.80
C LEU A 302 29.61 4.07 -14.11
N LYS A 303 30.39 4.86 -14.86
CA LYS A 303 31.45 5.72 -14.28
C LYS A 303 30.86 6.77 -13.33
N LEU A 304 29.73 7.39 -13.70
CA LEU A 304 29.01 8.34 -12.85
C LEU A 304 28.43 7.68 -11.60
N LEU A 305 27.87 6.47 -11.70
CA LEU A 305 27.41 5.71 -10.52
C LEU A 305 28.56 5.49 -9.54
N LYS A 306 29.71 4.99 -10.00
CA LYS A 306 30.89 4.75 -9.15
C LYS A 306 31.42 6.04 -8.52
N ALA A 307 31.47 7.13 -9.28
CA ALA A 307 31.89 8.43 -8.76
C ALA A 307 30.93 8.96 -7.70
N THR A 308 29.63 8.82 -7.91
CA THR A 308 28.58 9.26 -6.98
C THR A 308 28.58 8.42 -5.69
N ILE A 309 28.79 7.11 -5.77
CA ILE A 309 28.96 6.26 -4.58
C ILE A 309 30.11 6.79 -3.71
N LYS A 310 31.26 7.11 -4.34
CA LYS A 310 32.41 7.69 -3.64
C LYS A 310 32.13 9.10 -3.09
N GLU A 311 31.34 9.89 -3.80
CA GLU A 311 30.91 11.21 -3.32
C GLU A 311 30.07 11.09 -2.03
N PHE A 312 29.09 10.18 -2.01
CA PHE A 312 28.15 10.07 -0.89
C PHE A 312 28.76 9.40 0.33
N TYR A 313 29.57 8.36 0.13
CA TYR A 313 30.06 7.51 1.23
C TYR A 313 31.58 7.57 1.42
N GLY A 314 32.27 8.41 0.66
CA GLY A 314 33.72 8.55 0.72
C GLY A 314 34.48 7.41 0.02
N ALA A 315 35.80 7.39 0.21
CA ALA A 315 36.67 6.37 -0.37
C ALA A 315 36.54 4.99 0.30
N ASP A 316 36.00 4.95 1.52
CA ASP A 316 35.78 3.72 2.29
C ASP A 316 34.38 3.76 2.93
N PRO A 317 33.34 3.29 2.20
CA PRO A 317 31.95 3.37 2.66
C PRO A 317 31.68 2.72 4.01
N GLN A 318 32.51 1.74 4.42
CA GLN A 318 32.40 1.11 5.73
C GLN A 318 32.55 2.11 6.88
N LYS A 319 33.39 3.14 6.71
CA LYS A 319 33.63 4.19 7.72
C LYS A 319 32.64 5.35 7.64
N SER A 320 31.74 5.33 6.65
CA SER A 320 30.72 6.38 6.50
C SER A 320 29.66 6.23 7.56
N GLU A 321 29.35 7.32 8.27
CA GLU A 321 28.21 7.39 9.19
C GLU A 321 26.86 7.37 8.44
N TRP A 322 26.87 7.59 7.13
CA TRP A 322 25.68 7.67 6.27
C TRP A 322 25.29 6.33 5.62
N PHE A 323 25.95 5.23 5.96
CA PHE A 323 25.73 3.94 5.31
C PHE A 323 25.29 2.86 6.31
N GLY A 324 24.10 2.32 6.09
CA GLY A 324 23.48 1.32 6.97
C GLY A 324 24.18 -0.04 6.97
N ARG A 325 23.72 -0.92 7.87
CA ARG A 325 24.18 -2.32 7.98
C ARG A 325 23.04 -3.30 7.72
N CYS A 326 23.39 -4.53 7.34
CA CYS A 326 22.37 -5.57 7.20
C CYS A 326 21.74 -5.83 8.58
N VAL A 327 20.41 -5.88 8.62
CA VAL A 327 19.64 -5.97 9.88
C VAL A 327 20.05 -7.17 10.76
N ASN A 328 20.44 -8.30 10.16
CA ASN A 328 20.86 -9.48 10.90
C ASN A 328 21.84 -10.35 10.11
N GLU A 329 22.43 -11.32 10.80
CA GLU A 329 23.44 -12.24 10.25
C GLU A 329 22.89 -13.06 9.06
N ARG A 330 21.60 -13.41 9.07
CA ARG A 330 20.98 -14.17 7.98
C ARG A 330 20.88 -13.34 6.70
N ALA A 331 20.44 -12.10 6.81
CA ALA A 331 20.38 -11.17 5.69
C ALA A 331 21.78 -10.93 5.13
N PHE A 332 22.76 -10.69 6.01
CA PHE A 332 24.17 -10.54 5.65
C PHE A 332 24.70 -11.77 4.88
N LYS A 333 24.57 -12.99 5.43
CA LYS A 333 25.06 -14.22 4.81
C LYS A 333 24.49 -14.47 3.42
N ARG A 334 23.20 -14.17 3.21
CA ARG A 334 22.56 -14.27 1.90
C ARG A 334 23.19 -13.30 0.90
N LEU A 335 23.34 -12.04 1.28
CA LEU A 335 23.93 -11.00 0.42
C LEU A 335 25.40 -11.24 0.15
N GLU A 336 26.15 -11.68 1.16
CA GLU A 336 27.55 -12.09 1.02
C GLU A 336 27.71 -13.25 0.03
N ALA A 337 26.83 -14.26 0.08
CA ALA A 337 26.86 -15.36 -0.87
C ALA A 337 26.63 -14.88 -2.32
N ILE A 338 25.73 -13.92 -2.53
CA ILE A 338 25.50 -13.29 -3.84
C ILE A 338 26.77 -12.58 -4.33
N VAL A 339 27.39 -11.76 -3.48
CA VAL A 339 28.61 -11.01 -3.83
C VAL A 339 29.78 -11.95 -4.13
N ARG A 340 30.03 -12.95 -3.27
CA ARG A 340 31.13 -13.91 -3.44
C ARG A 340 30.92 -14.88 -4.59
N GLY A 341 29.66 -15.18 -4.92
CA GLY A 341 29.29 -16.04 -6.05
C GLY A 341 29.33 -15.34 -7.41
N ALA A 342 29.37 -14.00 -7.44
CA ALA A 342 29.44 -13.25 -8.68
C ALA A 342 30.81 -13.45 -9.36
N PRO A 343 30.85 -13.73 -10.68
CA PRO A 343 32.11 -13.80 -11.42
C PRO A 343 32.92 -12.51 -11.28
N PRO A 344 34.26 -12.57 -11.09
CA PRO A 344 35.08 -11.35 -10.99
C PRO A 344 34.93 -10.40 -12.18
N SER A 345 34.62 -10.93 -13.37
CA SER A 345 34.40 -10.17 -14.60
C SER A 345 33.14 -9.30 -14.58
N VAL A 346 32.15 -9.58 -13.72
CA VAL A 346 30.93 -8.77 -13.60
C VAL A 346 31.01 -7.75 -12.47
N VAL A 347 31.95 -7.89 -11.54
CA VAL A 347 32.10 -6.95 -10.42
C VAL A 347 32.70 -5.64 -10.94
N TYR A 348 31.86 -4.63 -11.16
CA TYR A 348 32.28 -3.32 -11.69
C TYR A 348 32.88 -2.43 -10.59
N SER A 349 32.27 -2.45 -9.40
CA SER A 349 32.75 -1.76 -8.20
C SER A 349 32.16 -2.37 -6.93
N GLY A 350 32.87 -2.22 -5.81
CA GLY A 350 32.45 -2.72 -4.50
C GLY A 350 32.92 -4.16 -4.26
N GLY A 351 32.10 -4.93 -3.54
CA GLY A 351 32.31 -6.36 -3.32
C GLY A 351 33.00 -6.73 -2.00
N ARG A 352 33.46 -5.76 -1.19
CA ARG A 352 33.95 -6.05 0.16
C ARG A 352 32.80 -6.37 1.13
N THR A 353 33.04 -7.33 2.02
CA THR A 353 32.10 -7.73 3.08
C THR A 353 32.82 -7.80 4.42
N ASP A 354 32.10 -7.51 5.51
CA ASP A 354 32.56 -7.70 6.88
C ASP A 354 31.43 -8.27 7.74
N ALA A 355 31.61 -9.50 8.20
CA ALA A 355 30.62 -10.22 8.99
C ALA A 355 30.46 -9.66 10.40
N ALA A 356 31.50 -9.07 10.99
CA ALA A 356 31.45 -8.54 12.35
C ALA A 356 30.51 -7.34 12.45
N GLU A 357 30.52 -6.48 11.42
CA GLU A 357 29.65 -5.32 11.32
C GLU A 357 28.38 -5.57 10.49
N ARG A 358 28.22 -6.78 9.91
CA ARG A 358 27.17 -7.09 8.91
C ARG A 358 27.18 -6.11 7.73
N TYR A 359 28.38 -5.71 7.31
CA TYR A 359 28.62 -4.72 6.27
C TYR A 359 28.80 -5.38 4.90
N ILE A 360 28.12 -4.84 3.89
CA ILE A 360 28.33 -5.15 2.47
C ILE A 360 28.59 -3.83 1.76
N GLU A 361 29.70 -3.71 1.06
CA GLU A 361 30.05 -2.50 0.31
C GLU A 361 29.03 -2.23 -0.82
N PRO A 362 28.70 -0.96 -1.14
CA PRO A 362 27.88 -0.61 -2.31
C PRO A 362 28.43 -1.28 -3.59
N THR A 363 27.75 -2.32 -4.04
CA THR A 363 28.26 -3.22 -5.09
C THR A 363 27.47 -3.06 -6.37
N VAL A 364 28.17 -2.86 -7.48
CA VAL A 364 27.58 -2.80 -8.83
C VAL A 364 28.07 -4.01 -9.62
N LEU A 365 27.13 -4.82 -10.09
CA LEU A 365 27.39 -6.01 -10.90
C LEU A 365 26.95 -5.75 -12.34
N ASP A 366 27.88 -5.53 -13.25
CA ASP A 366 27.59 -5.25 -14.67
C ASP A 366 27.67 -6.54 -15.50
N TYR A 367 26.53 -6.98 -15.99
CA TYR A 367 26.40 -8.17 -16.86
C TYR A 367 26.52 -7.82 -18.35
N GLY A 368 26.82 -6.56 -18.68
CA GLY A 368 26.88 -6.11 -20.07
C GLY A 368 25.54 -6.37 -20.78
N GLY A 369 25.61 -6.79 -22.04
CA GLY A 369 24.43 -7.22 -22.82
C GLY A 369 24.03 -8.68 -22.63
N ASP A 370 24.61 -9.41 -21.66
CA ASP A 370 24.29 -10.84 -21.43
C ASP A 370 23.02 -10.98 -20.57
N TRP A 371 21.86 -10.86 -21.22
CA TRP A 371 20.54 -11.02 -20.60
C TRP A 371 20.33 -12.39 -19.97
N ARG A 372 20.99 -13.44 -20.48
CA ARG A 372 20.84 -14.78 -19.93
C ARG A 372 21.60 -14.89 -18.61
N ALA A 373 22.85 -14.44 -18.56
CA ALA A 373 23.62 -14.40 -17.32
C ALA A 373 23.00 -13.45 -16.30
N PHE A 374 22.48 -12.30 -16.74
CA PHE A 374 21.77 -11.37 -15.87
C PHE A 374 20.52 -11.99 -15.26
N SER A 375 19.63 -12.59 -16.06
CA SER A 375 18.36 -13.13 -15.57
C SER A 375 18.50 -14.39 -14.70
N SER A 376 19.56 -15.17 -14.89
CA SER A 376 19.80 -16.41 -14.13
C SER A 376 20.70 -16.22 -12.91
N CYS A 377 21.29 -15.04 -12.71
CA CYS A 377 22.17 -14.82 -11.56
C CYS A 377 21.38 -14.80 -10.25
N GLU A 378 22.07 -15.13 -9.15
CA GLU A 378 21.47 -15.18 -7.81
C GLU A 378 20.86 -13.83 -7.40
N ALA A 379 21.48 -12.72 -7.82
CA ALA A 379 20.99 -11.37 -7.56
C ALA A 379 19.64 -11.07 -8.22
N MET A 380 19.22 -11.87 -9.22
CA MET A 380 17.96 -11.69 -9.94
C MET A 380 16.85 -12.67 -9.54
N GLN A 381 17.13 -13.69 -8.71
CA GLN A 381 16.15 -14.72 -8.36
C GLN A 381 15.10 -14.28 -7.34
N ASP A 382 15.45 -13.37 -6.43
CA ASP A 382 14.56 -12.81 -5.42
C ASP A 382 14.85 -11.32 -5.20
N GLU A 383 14.06 -10.64 -4.38
CA GLU A 383 14.31 -9.26 -3.94
C GLU A 383 15.67 -9.16 -3.22
N LEU A 384 16.50 -8.20 -3.64
CA LEU A 384 17.85 -8.07 -3.07
C LEU A 384 17.80 -7.53 -1.66
N PHE A 385 17.08 -6.44 -1.42
CA PHE A 385 16.95 -5.85 -0.08
C PHE A 385 18.31 -5.67 0.64
N GLY A 386 19.29 -5.14 -0.10
CA GLY A 386 20.66 -4.94 0.33
C GLY A 386 21.45 -4.11 -0.69
N PRO A 387 22.72 -3.77 -0.42
CA PRO A 387 23.45 -2.77 -1.18
C PRO A 387 24.15 -3.37 -2.42
N ILE A 388 23.37 -4.10 -3.23
CA ILE A 388 23.81 -4.71 -4.49
C ILE A 388 22.92 -4.16 -5.61
N LEU A 389 23.53 -3.79 -6.74
CA LEU A 389 22.84 -3.31 -7.93
C LEU A 389 23.32 -4.09 -9.16
N PRO A 390 22.58 -5.13 -9.60
CA PRO A 390 22.83 -5.79 -10.86
C PRO A 390 22.36 -4.90 -12.03
N VAL A 391 23.17 -4.84 -13.08
CA VAL A 391 23.00 -3.99 -14.26
C VAL A 391 23.01 -4.85 -15.52
N CYS A 392 22.08 -4.57 -16.43
CA CYS A 392 22.05 -5.12 -17.78
C CYS A 392 21.91 -4.00 -18.82
N ARG A 393 22.54 -4.19 -19.97
CA ARG A 393 22.52 -3.25 -21.09
C ARG A 393 21.46 -3.67 -22.09
N TYR A 394 20.69 -2.70 -22.57
CA TYR A 394 19.67 -2.93 -23.59
C TYR A 394 19.88 -2.01 -24.80
N SER A 395 19.40 -2.45 -25.97
CA SER A 395 19.38 -1.64 -27.20
C SER A 395 17.96 -1.34 -27.66
N ASP A 396 16.99 -2.18 -27.26
CA ASP A 396 15.58 -2.06 -27.62
C ASP A 396 14.68 -2.00 -26.36
N LEU A 397 13.77 -1.02 -26.33
CA LEU A 397 12.79 -0.85 -25.27
C LEU A 397 11.79 -2.02 -25.23
N GLU A 398 11.53 -2.70 -26.35
CA GLU A 398 10.63 -3.86 -26.38
C GLU A 398 11.14 -5.00 -25.48
N ALA A 399 12.45 -5.25 -25.51
CA ALA A 399 13.09 -6.25 -24.66
C ALA A 399 12.94 -5.90 -23.18
N VAL A 400 13.10 -4.61 -22.83
CA VAL A 400 12.91 -4.09 -21.48
C VAL A 400 11.47 -4.30 -21.00
N VAL A 401 10.48 -3.88 -21.79
CA VAL A 401 9.06 -4.03 -21.44
C VAL A 401 8.68 -5.50 -21.28
N SER A 402 9.15 -6.35 -22.18
CA SER A 402 8.91 -7.79 -22.13
C SER A 402 9.52 -8.42 -20.89
N PHE A 403 10.75 -8.04 -20.55
CA PHE A 403 11.44 -8.52 -19.36
C PHE A 403 10.71 -8.12 -18.07
N VAL A 404 10.32 -6.84 -17.94
CA VAL A 404 9.59 -6.35 -16.76
C VAL A 404 8.26 -7.08 -16.56
N LYS A 405 7.53 -7.38 -17.65
CA LYS A 405 6.28 -8.17 -17.58
C LYS A 405 6.49 -9.62 -17.16
N ALA A 406 7.66 -10.18 -17.49
CA ALA A 406 7.99 -11.58 -17.28
C ALA A 406 8.77 -11.82 -15.97
N LEU A 407 8.93 -10.81 -15.10
CA LEU A 407 9.63 -10.96 -13.83
C LEU A 407 9.02 -12.11 -13.00
N PRO A 408 9.84 -13.08 -12.53
CA PRO A 408 9.34 -14.18 -11.70
C PRO A 408 8.69 -13.73 -10.39
N THR A 409 9.13 -12.59 -9.86
CA THR A 409 8.58 -11.96 -8.64
C THR A 409 7.24 -11.25 -8.89
N GLY A 410 6.77 -11.20 -10.14
CA GLY A 410 5.52 -10.57 -10.53
C GLY A 410 5.64 -9.05 -10.70
N LYS A 411 4.49 -8.36 -10.60
CA LYS A 411 4.41 -6.91 -10.75
C LYS A 411 5.10 -6.20 -9.57
N PRO A 412 6.08 -5.33 -9.81
CA PRO A 412 6.86 -4.71 -8.74
C PRO A 412 6.08 -3.62 -8.01
N LEU A 413 6.50 -3.30 -6.78
CA LEU A 413 5.93 -2.20 -6.00
C LEU A 413 6.24 -0.84 -6.66
N ALA A 414 7.45 -0.64 -7.17
CA ALA A 414 7.84 0.57 -7.88
C ALA A 414 8.49 0.27 -9.25
N LEU A 415 8.41 1.24 -10.15
CA LEU A 415 9.13 1.25 -11.43
C LEU A 415 9.74 2.63 -11.65
N TYR A 416 10.96 2.67 -12.19
CA TYR A 416 11.69 3.90 -12.44
C TYR A 416 12.09 4.03 -13.90
N CYS A 417 11.84 5.19 -14.50
CA CYS A 417 12.21 5.49 -15.88
C CYS A 417 12.92 6.83 -15.94
N PHE A 418 14.21 6.81 -16.27
CA PHE A 418 15.02 7.99 -16.52
C PHE A 418 15.11 8.18 -18.03
N ALA A 419 14.39 9.18 -18.54
CA ALA A 419 14.30 9.52 -19.96
C ALA A 419 13.80 10.96 -20.13
N THR A 420 14.26 11.63 -21.20
CA THR A 420 13.68 12.91 -21.64
C THR A 420 12.82 12.75 -22.89
N ASP A 421 12.94 11.63 -23.61
CA ASP A 421 12.05 11.27 -24.71
C ASP A 421 10.65 10.89 -24.18
N SER A 422 9.65 11.70 -24.55
CA SER A 422 8.26 11.49 -24.15
C SER A 422 7.66 10.18 -24.68
N ALA A 423 8.11 9.69 -25.84
CA ALA A 423 7.60 8.45 -26.41
C ALA A 423 8.04 7.24 -25.55
N VAL A 424 9.28 7.23 -25.08
CA VAL A 424 9.81 6.21 -24.16
C VAL A 424 9.03 6.24 -22.85
N VAL A 425 8.81 7.42 -22.28
CA VAL A 425 8.06 7.59 -21.02
C VAL A 425 6.63 7.06 -21.16
N GLU A 426 5.94 7.42 -22.25
CA GLU A 426 4.55 6.99 -22.47
C GLU A 426 4.45 5.49 -22.73
N ASP A 427 5.40 4.90 -23.45
CA ASP A 427 5.43 3.45 -23.66
C ASP A 427 5.69 2.69 -22.36
N VAL A 428 6.63 3.12 -21.52
CA VAL A 428 6.85 2.50 -20.20
C VAL A 428 5.59 2.61 -19.36
N LYS A 429 4.96 3.78 -19.31
CA LYS A 429 3.74 4.04 -18.54
C LYS A 429 2.55 3.17 -19.00
N ARG A 430 2.31 3.09 -20.31
CA ARG A 430 1.17 2.36 -20.89
C ARG A 430 1.37 0.85 -20.87
N ARG A 431 2.61 0.40 -21.04
CA ARG A 431 2.91 -1.01 -21.34
C ARG A 431 3.41 -1.79 -20.14
N THR A 432 3.64 -1.18 -18.99
CA THR A 432 4.04 -1.89 -17.76
C THR A 432 2.95 -1.78 -16.68
N THR A 433 3.11 -2.49 -15.56
CA THR A 433 2.23 -2.38 -14.40
C THR A 433 3.06 -2.49 -13.13
N SER A 434 2.92 -1.52 -12.24
CA SER A 434 3.59 -1.43 -10.93
C SER A 434 2.66 -0.72 -9.94
N GLY A 435 3.02 -0.75 -8.65
CA GLY A 435 2.32 0.03 -7.62
C GLY A 435 2.48 1.54 -7.85
N GLY A 436 3.73 1.98 -8.07
CA GLY A 436 4.08 3.35 -8.44
C GLY A 436 5.05 3.43 -9.63
N LEU A 437 5.10 4.59 -10.26
CA LEU A 437 6.04 4.94 -11.33
C LEU A 437 6.64 6.33 -11.07
N CYS A 438 7.97 6.44 -11.01
CA CYS A 438 8.64 7.74 -11.07
C CYS A 438 9.35 7.93 -12.41
N ILE A 439 9.19 9.12 -12.99
CA ILE A 439 9.93 9.56 -14.17
C ILE A 439 11.05 10.50 -13.70
N ASN A 440 12.28 10.19 -14.11
CA ASN A 440 13.49 10.91 -13.76
C ASN A 440 13.77 11.03 -12.25
N ASP A 441 13.15 10.17 -11.42
CA ASP A 441 13.37 10.09 -9.97
C ASP A 441 13.19 8.64 -9.49
N CYS A 442 13.51 8.38 -8.22
CA CYS A 442 13.17 7.14 -7.56
C CYS A 442 12.79 7.38 -6.09
N VAL A 443 12.04 6.45 -5.48
CA VAL A 443 11.57 6.50 -4.08
C VAL A 443 10.56 7.63 -3.78
N MET A 444 10.79 8.85 -4.26
CA MET A 444 10.12 10.09 -3.85
C MET A 444 8.61 10.16 -4.07
N HIS A 445 8.01 9.30 -4.89
CA HIS A 445 6.55 9.22 -5.00
C HIS A 445 5.86 8.93 -3.66
N ILE A 446 6.55 8.28 -2.72
CA ILE A 446 6.06 8.05 -1.34
C ILE A 446 5.88 9.35 -0.55
N ALA A 447 6.63 10.41 -0.86
CA ALA A 447 6.59 11.67 -0.10
C ALA A 447 5.35 12.52 -0.41
N ASN A 448 4.67 12.25 -1.53
CA ASN A 448 3.46 12.96 -1.90
C ASN A 448 2.22 12.27 -1.31
N HIS A 449 1.65 12.88 -0.28
CA HIS A 449 0.49 12.38 0.46
C HIS A 449 -0.81 12.37 -0.37
N ASP A 450 -0.85 13.03 -1.54
CA ASP A 450 -1.98 12.99 -2.46
C ASP A 450 -1.94 11.78 -3.41
N LEU A 451 -0.79 11.08 -3.49
CA LEU A 451 -0.65 9.86 -4.28
C LEU A 451 -0.99 8.63 -3.42
N PRO A 452 -1.72 7.64 -3.98
CA PRO A 452 -1.87 6.37 -3.29
C PRO A 452 -0.53 5.64 -3.27
N PHE A 453 -0.16 5.10 -2.10
CA PHE A 453 0.94 4.15 -2.00
C PHE A 453 0.37 2.77 -1.72
N GLY A 454 0.73 1.82 -2.57
CA GLY A 454 0.24 0.45 -2.51
C GLY A 454 0.76 -0.40 -3.67
N GLY A 455 0.85 -1.71 -3.42
CA GLY A 455 1.24 -2.68 -4.44
C GLY A 455 0.08 -3.17 -5.33
N VAL A 456 0.43 -3.97 -6.33
CA VAL A 456 -0.54 -4.64 -7.21
C VAL A 456 -0.11 -6.07 -7.50
N GLY A 457 -0.98 -7.03 -7.22
CA GLY A 457 -0.67 -8.45 -7.42
C GLY A 457 0.34 -8.93 -6.39
N ALA A 458 1.52 -9.39 -6.84
CA ALA A 458 2.53 -9.96 -5.96
C ALA A 458 3.17 -8.93 -5.01
N SER A 459 3.19 -7.65 -5.39
CA SER A 459 3.69 -6.55 -4.56
C SER A 459 2.67 -6.01 -3.56
N GLY A 460 1.41 -6.46 -3.59
CA GLY A 460 0.44 -6.06 -2.58
C GLY A 460 -1.00 -5.91 -3.07
N MET A 461 -1.84 -5.49 -2.13
CA MET A 461 -3.24 -5.13 -2.37
C MET A 461 -3.72 -4.06 -1.39
N GLY A 462 -4.52 -3.13 -1.90
CA GLY A 462 -4.92 -1.93 -1.17
C GLY A 462 -3.89 -0.81 -1.30
N SER A 463 -4.19 0.32 -0.67
CA SER A 463 -3.32 1.49 -0.69
C SER A 463 -3.65 2.40 0.49
N TYR A 464 -2.67 3.15 0.97
CA TYR A 464 -2.82 4.10 2.07
C TYR A 464 -2.04 5.41 1.78
N HIS A 465 -1.78 6.17 2.85
CA HIS A 465 -1.34 7.56 2.97
C HIS A 465 -2.47 8.60 3.02
N ALA A 466 -2.35 9.54 3.97
CA ALA A 466 -3.29 10.62 4.26
C ALA A 466 -4.76 10.18 4.19
N HIS A 467 -5.54 10.79 3.29
CA HIS A 467 -6.95 10.48 3.13
C HIS A 467 -7.19 9.01 2.74
N ARG A 468 -6.29 8.39 1.98
CA ARG A 468 -6.39 6.96 1.64
C ARG A 468 -6.19 6.07 2.87
N SER A 469 -5.37 6.48 3.83
CA SER A 469 -5.30 5.78 5.12
C SER A 469 -6.63 5.85 5.87
N PHE A 470 -7.27 7.03 5.93
CA PHE A 470 -8.61 7.16 6.53
C PHE A 470 -9.64 6.24 5.85
N LEU A 471 -9.65 6.20 4.51
CA LEU A 471 -10.53 5.31 3.76
C LEU A 471 -10.19 3.83 3.97
N ALA A 472 -8.91 3.47 4.06
CA ALA A 472 -8.47 2.08 4.27
C ALA A 472 -8.89 1.51 5.64
N PHE A 473 -9.13 2.39 6.62
CA PHE A 473 -9.52 2.04 7.98
C PHE A 473 -10.96 2.48 8.33
N THR A 474 -11.80 2.78 7.33
CA THR A 474 -13.23 3.05 7.52
C THR A 474 -14.07 2.21 6.55
N HIS A 475 -15.35 2.01 6.90
CA HIS A 475 -16.35 1.52 5.98
C HIS A 475 -17.13 2.70 5.39
N GLU A 476 -17.06 2.88 4.07
CA GLU A 476 -17.92 3.83 3.36
C GLU A 476 -19.34 3.27 3.26
N LYS A 477 -20.21 3.71 4.17
CA LYS A 477 -21.61 3.30 4.25
C LYS A 477 -22.46 4.18 3.36
N ALA A 478 -23.10 3.58 2.36
CA ALA A 478 -24.10 4.25 1.53
C ALA A 478 -25.40 4.49 2.31
N VAL A 479 -25.89 5.72 2.28
CA VAL A 479 -27.14 6.14 2.92
C VAL A 479 -28.09 6.74 1.90
N LEU A 480 -29.25 6.11 1.75
CA LEU A 480 -30.39 6.66 1.02
C LEU A 480 -31.46 7.07 2.03
N SER A 481 -31.67 8.37 2.21
CA SER A 481 -32.66 8.90 3.14
C SER A 481 -33.85 9.48 2.40
N ARG A 482 -35.06 9.04 2.77
CA ARG A 482 -36.31 9.56 2.24
C ARG A 482 -37.22 9.98 3.39
N SER A 483 -37.86 11.14 3.25
CA SER A 483 -38.87 11.59 4.19
C SER A 483 -40.24 11.00 3.83
N PRO A 484 -40.97 10.39 4.78
CA PRO A 484 -42.33 9.88 4.56
C PRO A 484 -43.31 10.95 4.05
N ALA A 485 -43.16 12.20 4.51
CA ALA A 485 -44.00 13.31 4.07
C ALA A 485 -43.86 13.57 2.56
N VAL A 486 -42.69 13.32 1.98
CA VAL A 486 -42.47 13.54 0.55
C VAL A 486 -43.09 12.40 -0.28
N ASP A 487 -43.19 11.18 0.24
CA ASP A 487 -43.89 10.08 -0.44
C ASP A 487 -45.41 10.35 -0.57
N GLU A 488 -46.00 11.10 0.36
CA GLU A 488 -47.45 11.34 0.41
C GLU A 488 -47.91 12.53 -0.45
N TYR A 489 -47.10 13.59 -0.53
CA TYR A 489 -47.45 14.88 -1.15
C TYR A 489 -46.79 15.17 -2.51
N THR A 490 -46.02 14.23 -3.08
CA THR A 490 -45.33 14.49 -4.35
C THR A 490 -46.16 14.06 -5.55
N VAL A 491 -46.14 14.87 -6.62
CA VAL A 491 -46.67 14.55 -7.96
C VAL A 491 -46.12 13.23 -8.57
N LEU A 492 -45.09 12.66 -7.94
CA LEU A 492 -44.41 11.43 -8.29
C LEU A 492 -44.99 10.19 -7.60
N LYS A 493 -46.03 10.33 -6.77
CA LYS A 493 -46.71 9.22 -6.08
C LYS A 493 -47.11 8.07 -7.03
N PRO A 494 -47.64 8.29 -8.25
CA PRO A 494 -47.94 7.20 -9.18
C PRO A 494 -46.68 6.44 -9.65
N LEU A 495 -45.57 7.16 -9.90
CA LEU A 495 -44.29 6.58 -10.28
C LEU A 495 -43.70 5.74 -9.14
N LEU A 496 -43.76 6.27 -7.91
CA LEU A 496 -43.36 5.55 -6.70
C LEU A 496 -44.26 4.33 -6.45
N ALA A 497 -45.56 4.42 -6.73
CA ALA A 497 -46.51 3.31 -6.59
C ALA A 497 -46.34 2.22 -7.67
N ALA A 498 -45.66 2.53 -8.79
CA ALA A 498 -45.40 1.56 -9.85
C ALA A 498 -44.48 0.41 -9.40
N ARG A 499 -43.62 0.64 -8.39
CA ARG A 499 -42.78 -0.41 -7.77
C ARG A 499 -43.56 -1.34 -6.83
N PHE A 500 -44.78 -0.98 -6.44
CA PHE A 500 -45.57 -1.77 -5.50
C PHE A 500 -46.56 -2.68 -6.25
N PRO A 501 -46.72 -3.96 -5.84
CA PRO A 501 -47.77 -4.83 -6.35
C PRO A 501 -49.20 -4.28 -6.12
N PRO A 502 -50.20 -4.69 -6.93
CA PRO A 502 -50.08 -5.55 -8.10
C PRO A 502 -49.51 -4.78 -9.32
N TYR A 503 -48.69 -5.45 -10.13
CA TYR A 503 -48.01 -4.89 -11.31
C TYR A 503 -48.92 -4.85 -12.54
N ALA A 504 -49.98 -4.05 -12.47
CA ALA A 504 -50.92 -3.87 -13.57
C ALA A 504 -50.24 -3.29 -14.84
N PRO A 505 -50.79 -3.51 -16.05
CA PRO A 505 -50.18 -3.05 -17.30
C PRO A 505 -49.85 -1.55 -17.36
N HIS A 506 -50.65 -0.70 -16.72
CA HIS A 506 -50.36 0.74 -16.63
C HIS A 506 -49.11 1.07 -15.79
N LYS A 507 -48.78 0.26 -14.77
CA LYS A 507 -47.52 0.38 -14.01
C LYS A 507 -46.33 -0.10 -14.83
N GLN A 508 -46.50 -1.16 -15.62
CA GLN A 508 -45.45 -1.64 -16.53
C GLN A 508 -45.13 -0.59 -17.60
N PHE A 509 -46.14 0.08 -18.15
CA PHE A 509 -45.97 1.21 -19.06
C PHE A 509 -45.18 2.35 -18.41
N LEU A 510 -45.53 2.75 -17.17
CA LEU A 510 -44.79 3.75 -16.41
C LEU A 510 -43.32 3.38 -16.20
N VAL A 511 -43.05 2.14 -15.80
CA VAL A 511 -41.68 1.66 -15.61
C VAL A 511 -40.91 1.62 -16.93
N LYS A 512 -41.52 1.29 -18.07
CA LYS A 512 -40.86 1.33 -19.39
C LYS A 512 -40.56 2.77 -19.83
N LEU A 513 -41.53 3.68 -19.66
CA LEU A 513 -41.41 5.08 -20.03
C LEU A 513 -40.31 5.80 -19.25
N PHE A 514 -40.22 5.53 -17.93
CA PHE A 514 -39.19 6.15 -17.07
C PHE A 514 -37.90 5.32 -17.00
N GLY A 515 -37.97 4.00 -17.07
CA GLY A 515 -36.81 3.09 -16.93
C GLY A 515 -35.88 3.07 -18.14
N MET A 516 -36.38 3.36 -19.36
CA MET A 516 -35.53 3.49 -20.56
C MET A 516 -34.73 4.80 -20.59
N TRP A 517 -35.10 5.81 -19.78
CA TRP A 517 -34.43 7.12 -19.74
C TRP A 517 -33.44 7.29 -18.57
N THR A 518 -33.30 6.28 -17.70
CA THR A 518 -32.61 6.44 -16.40
C THR A 518 -31.39 5.55 -16.18
N PHE A 519 -31.01 4.72 -17.15
CA PHE A 519 -29.75 3.95 -17.07
C PHE A 519 -28.53 4.74 -17.55
N ASP A 520 -28.75 5.87 -18.23
CA ASP A 520 -27.67 6.77 -18.63
C ASP A 520 -27.78 8.11 -17.89
N LYS A 521 -26.61 8.70 -17.65
CA LYS A 521 -26.27 9.67 -16.59
C LYS A 521 -27.31 10.77 -16.28
N ALA A 522 -27.47 11.02 -14.97
CA ALA A 522 -27.72 12.34 -14.37
C ALA A 522 -28.80 13.22 -15.04
N VAL A 523 -30.03 12.73 -15.15
CA VAL A 523 -31.16 13.65 -15.34
C VAL A 523 -31.56 14.22 -13.99
N ASN A 524 -31.02 15.39 -13.70
CA ASN A 524 -31.50 16.24 -12.61
C ASN A 524 -32.97 16.60 -12.93
N VAL A 525 -33.92 15.87 -12.33
CA VAL A 525 -35.37 15.97 -12.63
C VAL A 525 -35.90 17.40 -12.47
N HIS A 526 -35.23 18.22 -11.64
CA HIS A 526 -35.55 19.64 -11.46
C HIS A 526 -35.03 20.57 -12.58
N ARG A 527 -34.26 20.09 -13.56
CA ARG A 527 -33.64 20.91 -14.61
C ARG A 527 -33.88 20.43 -16.05
N SER A 528 -34.58 19.33 -16.28
CA SER A 528 -34.87 18.83 -17.63
C SER A 528 -36.29 19.19 -18.09
N PRO A 529 -36.46 20.06 -19.11
CA PRO A 529 -37.77 20.40 -19.68
C PRO A 529 -38.53 19.18 -20.19
N ALA A 530 -37.82 18.16 -20.70
CA ALA A 530 -38.41 16.94 -21.21
C ALA A 530 -39.11 16.12 -20.11
N VAL A 531 -38.55 16.08 -18.90
CA VAL A 531 -39.17 15.39 -17.76
C VAL A 531 -40.41 16.14 -17.28
N ALA A 532 -40.37 17.48 -17.26
CA ALA A 532 -41.54 18.28 -16.95
C ALA A 532 -42.68 18.08 -17.96
N VAL A 533 -42.37 18.02 -19.27
CA VAL A 533 -43.34 17.75 -20.33
C VAL A 533 -43.92 16.33 -20.23
N ALA A 534 -43.09 15.32 -19.96
CA ALA A 534 -43.56 13.94 -19.78
C ALA A 534 -44.46 13.80 -18.53
N LEU A 535 -44.13 14.48 -17.43
CA LEU A 535 -44.96 14.52 -16.22
C LEU A 535 -46.29 15.23 -16.47
N LEU A 536 -46.29 16.35 -17.21
CA LEU A 536 -47.52 17.06 -17.59
C LEU A 536 -48.41 16.24 -18.52
N ALA A 537 -47.82 15.55 -19.51
CA ALA A 537 -48.55 14.66 -20.42
C ALA A 537 -49.16 13.46 -19.66
N TYR A 538 -48.41 12.89 -18.71
CA TYR A 538 -48.91 11.82 -17.87
C TYR A 538 -49.99 12.29 -16.88
N LEU A 539 -49.83 13.48 -16.28
CA LEU A 539 -50.85 14.07 -15.41
C LEU A 539 -52.14 14.33 -16.19
N ALA A 540 -52.03 14.84 -17.41
CA ALA A 540 -53.17 15.02 -18.31
C ALA A 540 -53.85 13.69 -18.65
N TYR A 541 -53.08 12.63 -18.96
CA TYR A 541 -53.59 11.29 -19.21
C TYR A 541 -54.27 10.68 -17.96
N TYR A 542 -53.67 10.83 -16.78
CA TYR A 542 -54.22 10.31 -15.52
C TYR A 542 -55.51 11.02 -15.13
N VAL A 543 -55.56 12.35 -15.26
CA VAL A 543 -56.80 13.12 -15.03
C VAL A 543 -57.89 12.72 -16.03
N ALA A 544 -57.55 12.56 -17.32
CA ALA A 544 -58.51 12.13 -18.33
C ALA A 544 -59.07 10.71 -18.07
N THR A 545 -58.24 9.79 -17.58
CA THR A 545 -58.65 8.40 -17.34
C THR A 545 -59.29 8.17 -15.97
N ALA A 546 -58.83 8.85 -14.91
CA ALA A 546 -59.34 8.67 -13.55
C ALA A 546 -60.60 9.51 -13.26
N TYR A 547 -60.72 10.72 -13.81
CA TYR A 547 -61.84 11.62 -13.51
C TYR A 547 -62.95 11.60 -14.56
N PHE A 548 -62.63 11.35 -15.84
CA PHE A 548 -63.60 11.41 -16.94
C PHE A 548 -64.01 10.04 -17.49
N GLY A 549 -63.48 8.94 -16.95
CA GLY A 549 -63.84 7.59 -17.38
C GLY A 549 -63.52 7.27 -18.85
N MET A 550 -62.71 8.10 -19.51
CA MET A 550 -62.41 7.94 -20.93
C MET A 550 -61.43 6.78 -21.13
N ARG A 551 -61.91 5.67 -21.70
CA ARG A 551 -61.05 4.66 -22.33
C ARG A 551 -60.61 5.18 -23.68
N LEU A 552 -59.46 5.86 -23.74
CA LEU A 552 -58.79 6.10 -25.02
C LEU A 552 -58.20 4.77 -25.49
N ALA A 553 -58.85 4.16 -26.48
CA ALA A 553 -58.28 3.06 -27.25
C ALA A 553 -57.11 3.62 -28.06
N VAL A 554 -55.90 3.45 -27.53
CA VAL A 554 -54.68 3.74 -28.27
C VAL A 554 -54.26 2.43 -28.93
N THR A 555 -54.67 2.24 -30.18
CA THR A 555 -54.07 1.26 -31.09
C THR A 555 -52.81 1.90 -31.69
N PHE A 556 -51.67 1.23 -31.52
CA PHE A 556 -50.44 1.55 -32.26
C PHE A 556 -50.16 0.40 -33.24
N GLU A 557 -50.07 0.71 -34.53
CA GLU A 557 -49.21 -0.01 -35.48
C GLU A 557 -47.75 0.43 -35.28
#